data_AF-A0A7L5A1R8-F1
#
_entry.id   AF-A0A7L5A1R8-F1
#
_cell.length_a   1.000
_cell.length_b   1.000
_cell.length_c   1.000
_cell.angle_alpha   90.00
_cell.angle_beta   90.00
_cell.angle_gamma   90.00
#
_symmetry.space_group_name_H-M   'P 1'
#
loop_
_entity.id
_entity.type
_entity.pdbx_description
1 polymer ?
#
loop_
_entity_poly.entity_id
_entity_poly.type
_entity_poly.pdbx_seq_one_letter_code
_entity_poly.pdbx_strand_id
1 'polypeptide(L)'
;MHYRNASLAAALWASLACSQAAKSQTLPATPPLDSLRAQAKRSAAAKSYPEAAARYQRLAGAEPHRLARASALYNAACYYALAGQPQPALQQLAAAQQAGFNQAEHVRKDADLASLRTTSGFAKIVKRMDQATAREADPRKVRLVTSDIDNFWRAYDLAARDTAQRHAIFQREYFDKASVGLEDYFDRKIHSVARFVRNLDQKPNFYRSIRPTTQQIAGFKPQMQANFRKIKELYPAARFPDVYFVIGRFSSAGTVSPNGLLLGADQLSNGPGVPLDELSVRGRAILSPVALVPVIVAHEHIHYIQKDSPDLTLLRGAINEGMADFLAEVVTGTNPNARIHAYGNAHEAEIWADFKKEMTSTNWNNWIGNGGQETAAKPADLGYYVGYRICQAYYAKAADKKQAIQEILNIGSYPEFLEKSGYEKGLAAR
;
A
#
# COMPACT_ATOMS: atom_id res chain seq x y z
N MET A 1 -17.32 -30.34 -82.98
CA MET A 1 -16.05 -31.01 -82.59
C MET A 1 -15.58 -30.31 -81.31
N HIS A 2 -15.61 -30.93 -80.12
CA HIS A 2 -14.68 -31.97 -79.60
C HIS A 2 -13.27 -31.40 -79.30
N TYR A 3 -12.59 -31.60 -78.14
CA TYR A 3 -12.96 -32.15 -76.81
C TYR A 3 -11.86 -31.78 -75.76
N ARG A 4 -12.23 -31.64 -74.46
CA ARG A 4 -11.50 -31.78 -73.15
C ARG A 4 -9.94 -31.70 -72.95
N ASN A 5 -9.58 -30.97 -71.88
CA ASN A 5 -8.74 -31.24 -70.67
C ASN A 5 -7.35 -31.97 -70.65
N ALA A 6 -6.49 -31.45 -69.74
CA ALA A 6 -5.48 -32.08 -68.82
C ALA A 6 -4.02 -31.55 -69.01
N SER A 7 -3.07 -31.49 -68.06
CA SER A 7 -2.96 -31.35 -66.58
C SER A 7 -1.46 -31.51 -66.17
N LEU A 8 -0.94 -30.67 -65.25
CA LEU A 8 0.21 -30.87 -64.30
C LEU A 8 1.63 -31.29 -64.85
N ALA A 9 2.70 -30.47 -64.71
CA ALA A 9 3.65 -30.36 -63.55
C ALA A 9 4.96 -31.22 -63.74
N ALA A 10 6.18 -30.98 -63.21
CA ALA A 10 6.87 -29.93 -62.41
C ALA A 10 8.43 -30.13 -62.46
N ALA A 11 9.21 -29.40 -61.61
CA ALA A 11 10.63 -29.62 -61.20
C ALA A 11 11.78 -29.27 -62.19
N LEU A 12 13.03 -28.90 -61.81
CA LEU A 12 13.63 -28.17 -60.67
C LEU A 12 15.16 -27.98 -60.95
N TRP A 13 15.78 -26.80 -60.80
CA TRP A 13 17.25 -26.62 -60.77
C TRP A 13 17.67 -25.44 -59.85
N ALA A 14 18.89 -25.50 -59.31
CA ALA A 14 19.38 -24.62 -58.23
C ALA A 14 20.64 -23.82 -58.59
N SER A 15 20.91 -22.74 -57.86
CA SER A 15 22.23 -22.07 -57.82
C SER A 15 22.48 -21.37 -56.47
N LEU A 16 23.77 -21.19 -56.13
CA LEU A 16 24.26 -20.73 -54.82
C LEU A 16 24.23 -19.20 -54.66
N ALA A 17 24.10 -18.75 -53.40
CA ALA A 17 24.61 -17.44 -52.96
C ALA A 17 25.17 -17.54 -51.52
N CYS A 18 26.37 -17.01 -51.28
CA CYS A 18 27.03 -16.99 -49.97
C CYS A 18 26.34 -16.02 -48.99
N SER A 19 26.13 -16.44 -47.74
CA SER A 19 25.72 -15.58 -46.64
C SER A 19 26.85 -15.37 -45.63
N GLN A 20 27.30 -14.12 -45.45
CA GLN A 20 28.09 -13.75 -44.29
C GLN A 20 27.15 -13.60 -43.08
N ALA A 21 27.27 -14.51 -42.11
CA ALA A 21 26.48 -14.43 -40.89
C ALA A 21 27.02 -13.33 -39.96
N ALA A 22 26.35 -12.17 -39.94
CA ALA A 22 26.56 -11.18 -38.91
C ALA A 22 26.16 -11.77 -37.54
N LYS A 23 27.12 -11.96 -36.65
CA LYS A 23 26.86 -12.38 -35.26
C LYS A 23 26.14 -11.25 -34.54
N SER A 24 24.82 -11.37 -34.41
CA SER A 24 24.05 -10.57 -33.46
C SER A 24 24.56 -10.87 -32.05
N GLN A 25 25.27 -9.91 -31.45
CA GLN A 25 25.56 -9.95 -30.03
C GLN A 25 24.25 -9.72 -29.29
N THR A 26 23.59 -10.82 -28.91
CA THR A 26 22.49 -10.77 -27.96
C THR A 26 23.02 -10.18 -26.66
N LEU A 27 22.46 -9.03 -26.25
CA LEU A 27 22.73 -8.49 -24.92
C LEU A 27 22.40 -9.57 -23.89
N PRO A 28 23.30 -9.86 -22.92
CA PRO A 28 23.07 -10.93 -21.97
C PRO A 28 21.79 -10.65 -21.18
N ALA A 29 20.87 -11.61 -21.18
CA ALA A 29 19.59 -11.46 -20.50
C ALA A 29 19.79 -11.07 -19.04
N THR A 30 19.15 -9.99 -18.60
CA THR A 30 19.21 -9.55 -17.20
C THR A 30 18.73 -10.70 -16.31
N PRO A 31 19.54 -11.17 -15.34
CA PRO A 31 19.16 -12.31 -14.52
C PRO A 31 17.87 -12.02 -13.73
N PRO A 32 16.97 -13.00 -13.56
CA PRO A 32 15.73 -12.82 -12.81
C PRO A 32 15.98 -12.25 -11.41
N LEU A 33 15.07 -11.40 -10.95
CA LEU A 33 15.21 -10.65 -9.69
C LEU A 33 15.43 -11.58 -8.48
N ASP A 34 14.71 -12.71 -8.43
CA ASP A 34 14.87 -13.70 -7.36
C ASP A 34 16.20 -14.44 -7.42
N SER A 35 16.79 -14.59 -8.62
CA SER A 35 18.16 -15.09 -8.77
C SER A 35 19.18 -14.10 -8.21
N LEU A 36 19.01 -12.79 -8.46
CA LEU A 36 19.84 -11.74 -7.85
C LEU A 36 19.72 -11.74 -6.32
N ARG A 37 18.49 -11.82 -5.77
CA ARG A 37 18.24 -11.94 -4.33
C ARG A 37 18.91 -13.17 -3.72
N ALA A 38 18.76 -14.34 -4.34
CA ALA A 38 19.37 -15.57 -3.87
C ALA A 38 20.90 -15.54 -3.93
N GLN A 39 21.49 -14.95 -4.99
CA GLN A 39 22.93 -14.75 -5.11
C GLN A 39 23.47 -13.80 -4.03
N ALA A 40 22.81 -12.67 -3.78
CA ALA A 40 23.21 -11.71 -2.75
C ALA A 40 23.16 -12.33 -1.34
N LYS A 41 22.07 -13.04 -1.00
CA LYS A 41 21.93 -13.78 0.25
C LYS A 41 23.01 -14.86 0.43
N ARG A 42 23.39 -15.59 -0.62
CA ARG A 42 24.46 -16.61 -0.56
C ARG A 42 25.83 -16.01 -0.25
N SER A 43 26.24 -14.91 -0.89
CA SER A 43 27.54 -14.28 -0.59
C SER A 43 27.57 -13.67 0.81
N ALA A 44 26.45 -13.11 1.27
CA ALA A 44 26.30 -12.64 2.65
C ALA A 44 26.47 -13.78 3.67
N ALA A 45 25.77 -14.91 3.48
CA ALA A 45 25.90 -16.08 4.34
C ALA A 45 27.32 -16.68 4.34
N ALA A 46 28.00 -16.65 3.19
CA ALA A 46 29.40 -17.05 3.05
C ALA A 46 30.42 -16.02 3.58
N LYS A 47 29.97 -14.88 4.13
CA LYS A 47 30.81 -13.76 4.59
C LYS A 47 31.77 -13.19 3.52
N SER A 48 31.42 -13.37 2.25
CA SER A 48 32.13 -12.81 1.10
C SER A 48 31.73 -11.34 0.93
N TYR A 49 32.11 -10.47 1.87
CA TYR A 49 31.55 -9.12 2.01
C TYR A 49 31.70 -8.23 0.75
N PRO A 50 32.86 -8.15 0.06
CA PRO A 50 32.97 -7.35 -1.16
C PRO A 50 32.01 -7.83 -2.28
N GLU A 51 31.83 -9.14 -2.39
CA GLU A 51 30.92 -9.75 -3.37
C GLU A 51 29.45 -9.57 -2.98
N ALA A 52 29.12 -9.73 -1.70
CA ALA A 52 27.80 -9.48 -1.16
C ALA A 52 27.37 -8.02 -1.40
N ALA A 53 28.26 -7.06 -1.15
CA ALA A 53 28.04 -5.65 -1.41
C ALA A 53 27.73 -5.38 -2.88
N ALA A 54 28.58 -5.88 -3.80
CA ALA A 54 28.37 -5.74 -5.24
C ALA A 54 27.06 -6.41 -5.72
N ARG A 55 26.72 -7.59 -5.18
CA ARG A 55 25.47 -8.30 -5.51
C ARG A 55 24.23 -7.56 -4.98
N TYR A 56 24.28 -6.98 -3.78
CA TYR A 56 23.18 -6.15 -3.25
C TYR A 56 23.05 -4.81 -3.98
N GLN A 57 24.14 -4.17 -4.40
CA GLN A 57 24.09 -2.98 -5.26
C GLN A 57 23.49 -3.31 -6.64
N ARG A 58 23.88 -4.44 -7.25
CA ARG A 58 23.28 -4.92 -8.51
C ARG A 58 21.79 -5.24 -8.34
N LEU A 59 21.42 -5.85 -7.22
CA LEU A 59 20.02 -6.10 -6.86
C LEU A 59 19.25 -4.78 -6.78
N ALA A 60 19.75 -3.78 -6.04
CA ALA A 60 19.11 -2.47 -5.92
C ALA A 60 18.88 -1.79 -7.29
N GLY A 61 19.84 -1.90 -8.21
CA GLY A 61 19.68 -1.40 -9.58
C GLY A 61 18.64 -2.15 -10.44
N ALA A 62 18.29 -3.38 -10.06
CA ALA A 62 17.30 -4.21 -10.75
C ALA A 62 15.94 -4.26 -10.03
N GLU A 63 15.86 -3.93 -8.73
CA GLU A 63 14.61 -3.83 -7.98
C GLU A 63 13.75 -2.70 -8.56
N PRO A 64 12.56 -2.97 -9.13
CA PRO A 64 11.66 -1.93 -9.62
C PRO A 64 11.02 -1.18 -8.44
N HIS A 65 10.75 -1.91 -7.34
CA HIS A 65 10.03 -1.46 -6.17
C HIS A 65 10.90 -0.63 -5.24
N ARG A 66 10.47 0.58 -4.89
CA ARG A 66 11.26 1.57 -4.14
C ARG A 66 11.72 1.05 -2.78
N LEU A 67 10.85 0.36 -2.04
CA LEU A 67 11.15 -0.16 -0.70
C LEU A 67 12.14 -1.33 -0.75
N ALA A 68 11.98 -2.25 -1.71
CA ALA A 68 12.91 -3.36 -1.89
C ALA A 68 14.29 -2.85 -2.34
N ARG A 69 14.32 -1.83 -3.21
CA ARG A 69 15.52 -1.07 -3.56
C ARG A 69 16.17 -0.42 -2.34
N ALA A 70 15.40 0.27 -1.49
CA ALA A 70 15.92 0.91 -0.27
C ALA A 70 16.60 -0.10 0.68
N SER A 71 15.97 -1.25 0.90
CA SER A 71 16.55 -2.34 1.71
C SER A 71 17.77 -2.99 1.05
N ALA A 72 17.78 -3.15 -0.28
CA ALA A 72 18.95 -3.66 -1.00
C ALA A 72 20.14 -2.68 -0.96
N LEU A 73 19.88 -1.37 -1.05
CA LEU A 73 20.89 -0.32 -0.87
C LEU A 73 21.43 -0.30 0.57
N TYR A 74 20.56 -0.47 1.57
CA TYR A 74 20.99 -0.59 2.97
C TYR A 74 21.91 -1.78 3.19
N ASN A 75 21.52 -2.96 2.71
CA ASN A 75 22.35 -4.17 2.80
C ASN A 75 23.69 -4.00 2.05
N ALA A 76 23.68 -3.35 0.88
CA ALA A 76 24.91 -3.02 0.16
C ALA A 76 25.85 -2.13 1.01
N ALA A 77 25.29 -1.14 1.73
CA ALA A 77 26.06 -0.30 2.65
C ALA A 77 26.71 -1.10 3.78
N CYS A 78 25.95 -1.99 4.43
CA CYS A 78 26.46 -2.87 5.50
C CYS A 78 27.62 -3.74 5.00
N TYR A 79 27.48 -4.40 3.85
CA TYR A 79 28.55 -5.24 3.31
C TYR A 79 29.75 -4.46 2.78
N TYR A 80 29.58 -3.23 2.26
CA TYR A 80 30.72 -2.36 1.95
C TYR A 80 31.46 -1.91 3.22
N ALA A 81 30.75 -1.63 4.31
CA ALA A 81 31.36 -1.25 5.59
C ALA A 81 32.15 -2.41 6.23
N LEU A 82 31.58 -3.63 6.21
CA LEU A 82 32.25 -4.87 6.61
C LEU A 82 33.44 -5.23 5.71
N ALA A 83 33.39 -4.88 4.42
CA ALA A 83 34.49 -5.04 3.48
C ALA A 83 35.62 -3.99 3.63
N GLY A 84 35.54 -3.10 4.62
CA GLY A 84 36.53 -2.03 4.82
C GLY A 84 36.46 -0.91 3.78
N GLN A 85 35.33 -0.73 3.10
CA GLN A 85 35.15 0.24 2.00
C GLN A 85 34.20 1.37 2.42
N PRO A 86 34.65 2.37 3.22
CA PRO A 86 33.78 3.36 3.82
C PRO A 86 33.12 4.30 2.81
N GLN A 87 33.78 4.66 1.70
CA GLN A 87 33.21 5.59 0.71
C GLN A 87 32.05 4.95 -0.07
N PRO A 88 32.17 3.74 -0.67
CA PRO A 88 31.02 3.01 -1.21
C PRO A 88 29.90 2.79 -0.18
N ALA A 89 30.24 2.43 1.06
CA ALA A 89 29.26 2.21 2.12
C ALA A 89 28.42 3.47 2.40
N LEU A 90 29.07 4.64 2.54
CA LEU A 90 28.41 5.92 2.74
C LEU A 90 27.54 6.32 1.53
N GLN A 91 27.98 6.02 0.31
CA GLN A 91 27.20 6.26 -0.91
C GLN A 91 25.92 5.41 -0.93
N GLN A 92 26.02 4.11 -0.66
CA GLN A 92 24.85 3.22 -0.62
C GLN A 92 23.90 3.58 0.53
N LEU A 93 24.42 3.94 1.72
CA LEU A 93 23.60 4.37 2.86
C LEU A 93 22.87 5.70 2.58
N ALA A 94 23.52 6.63 1.89
CA ALA A 94 22.88 7.87 1.44
C ALA A 94 21.78 7.61 0.39
N ALA A 95 22.01 6.67 -0.54
CA ALA A 95 21.01 6.26 -1.52
C ALA A 95 19.81 5.54 -0.86
N ALA A 96 20.05 4.66 0.11
CA ALA A 96 19.01 4.01 0.90
C ALA A 96 18.13 5.04 1.62
N GLN A 97 18.76 6.05 2.25
CA GLN A 97 18.07 7.16 2.91
C GLN A 97 17.19 7.96 1.93
N GLN A 98 17.69 8.28 0.74
CA GLN A 98 16.92 8.97 -0.32
C GLN A 98 15.77 8.12 -0.88
N ALA A 99 15.95 6.79 -0.90
CA ALA A 99 14.90 5.85 -1.29
C ALA A 99 13.81 5.68 -0.22
N GLY A 100 14.03 6.15 1.02
CA GLY A 100 13.03 6.15 2.11
C GLY A 100 13.47 5.45 3.40
N PHE A 101 14.68 4.87 3.45
CA PHE A 101 15.18 4.19 4.64
C PHE A 101 15.58 5.20 5.73
N ASN A 102 14.63 5.60 6.58
CA ASN A 102 14.83 6.62 7.62
C ASN A 102 14.97 6.05 9.05
N GLN A 103 15.39 4.79 9.19
CA GLN A 103 15.50 4.09 10.49
C GLN A 103 16.75 4.50 11.28
N ALA A 104 16.85 5.77 11.65
CA ALA A 104 18.06 6.38 12.20
C ALA A 104 18.61 5.70 13.48
N GLU A 105 17.75 5.11 14.30
CA GLU A 105 18.17 4.36 15.50
C GLU A 105 18.79 3.01 15.15
N HIS A 106 18.18 2.27 14.22
CA HIS A 106 18.71 1.00 13.71
C HIS A 106 20.10 1.20 13.10
N VAL A 107 20.25 2.19 12.22
CA VAL A 107 21.53 2.54 11.57
C VAL A 107 22.64 2.90 12.59
N ARG A 108 22.30 3.56 13.70
CA ARG A 108 23.25 3.85 14.78
C ARG A 108 23.70 2.61 15.55
N LYS A 109 22.82 1.61 15.69
CA LYS A 109 23.05 0.41 16.50
C LYS A 109 23.66 -0.74 15.69
N ASP A 110 23.39 -0.81 14.39
CA ASP A 110 23.88 -1.86 13.50
C ASP A 110 25.41 -1.99 13.53
N ALA A 111 25.88 -3.19 13.89
CA ALA A 111 27.30 -3.50 14.04
C ALA A 111 28.04 -3.50 12.71
N ASP A 112 27.37 -3.82 11.59
CA ASP A 112 27.99 -3.86 10.26
C ASP A 112 28.46 -2.47 9.82
N LEU A 113 27.79 -1.41 10.29
CA LEU A 113 28.09 -0.01 10.02
C LEU A 113 29.03 0.63 11.06
N ALA A 114 29.57 -0.13 12.02
CA ALA A 114 30.38 0.40 13.11
C ALA A 114 31.60 1.22 12.63
N SER A 115 32.25 0.79 11.55
CA SER A 115 33.39 1.47 10.92
C SER A 115 33.06 2.85 10.36
N LEU A 116 31.78 3.15 10.11
CA LEU A 116 31.35 4.44 9.55
C LEU A 116 31.04 5.49 10.62
N ARG A 117 30.80 5.09 11.87
CA ARG A 117 30.17 5.94 12.91
C ARG A 117 30.97 7.21 13.25
N THR A 118 32.30 7.17 13.10
CA THR A 118 33.20 8.30 13.33
C THR A 118 33.30 9.25 12.12
N THR A 119 32.74 8.88 10.97
CA THR A 119 32.84 9.68 9.74
C THR A 119 31.81 10.82 9.70
N SER A 120 32.22 11.98 9.19
CA SER A 120 31.31 13.11 8.97
C SER A 120 30.22 12.81 7.94
N GLY A 121 30.47 11.89 7.01
CA GLY A 121 29.48 11.39 6.06
C GLY A 121 28.33 10.66 6.75
N PHE A 122 28.64 9.73 7.65
CA PHE A 122 27.64 8.98 8.42
C PHE A 122 26.79 9.92 9.28
N ALA A 123 27.42 10.84 10.02
CA ALA A 123 26.72 11.84 10.82
C ALA A 123 25.75 12.70 9.99
N LYS A 124 26.15 13.11 8.76
CA LYS A 124 25.26 13.85 7.83
C LYS A 124 24.09 13.01 7.33
N ILE A 125 24.27 11.71 7.09
CA ILE A 125 23.19 10.82 6.62
C ILE A 125 22.20 10.56 7.76
N VAL A 126 22.70 10.18 8.94
CA VAL A 126 21.87 9.94 10.14
C VAL A 126 21.07 11.18 10.51
N LYS A 127 21.67 12.39 10.48
CA LYS A 127 20.95 13.65 10.69
C LYS A 127 19.77 13.84 9.73
N ARG A 128 19.87 13.42 8.46
CA ARG A 128 18.74 13.49 7.51
C ARG A 128 17.64 12.47 7.84
N MET A 129 18.01 11.27 8.30
CA MET A 129 17.03 10.28 8.80
C MET A 129 16.31 10.82 10.05
N ASP A 130 17.03 11.44 10.99
CA ASP A 130 16.42 12.09 12.16
C ASP A 130 15.48 13.24 11.76
N GLN A 131 15.87 14.06 10.78
CA GLN A 131 15.03 15.14 10.25
C GLN A 131 13.75 14.62 9.59
N ALA A 132 13.81 13.49 8.88
CA ALA A 132 12.63 12.83 8.33
C ALA A 132 11.68 12.34 9.44
N THR A 133 12.22 11.70 10.48
CA THR A 133 11.46 11.25 11.66
C THR A 133 10.86 12.43 12.45
N ALA A 134 11.63 13.50 12.66
CA ALA A 134 11.16 14.69 13.38
C ALA A 134 10.10 15.48 12.61
N ARG A 135 10.16 15.49 11.26
CA ARG A 135 9.10 16.01 10.40
C ARG A 135 7.78 15.28 10.67
N GLU A 136 7.82 13.95 10.75
CA GLU A 136 6.63 13.12 10.99
C GLU A 136 6.11 13.22 12.42
N ALA A 137 6.87 13.78 13.37
CA ALA A 137 6.34 14.06 14.71
C ALA A 137 5.37 15.27 14.74
N ASP A 138 5.36 16.13 13.71
CA ASP A 138 4.56 17.36 13.62
C ASP A 138 3.45 17.23 12.55
N PRO A 139 2.15 17.16 12.93
CA PRO A 139 1.05 17.01 11.97
C PRO A 139 0.96 18.17 10.95
N ARG A 140 1.52 19.35 11.28
CA ARG A 140 1.54 20.52 10.38
C ARG A 140 2.53 20.37 9.23
N LYS A 141 3.41 19.36 9.26
CA LYS A 141 4.42 19.08 8.22
C LYS A 141 3.99 18.04 7.19
N VAL A 142 2.84 17.39 7.38
CA VAL A 142 2.26 16.43 6.43
C VAL A 142 2.04 17.11 5.08
N ARG A 143 2.60 16.51 4.02
CA ARG A 143 2.27 16.90 2.65
C ARG A 143 1.09 16.06 2.18
N LEU A 144 0.12 16.72 1.56
CA LEU A 144 -0.94 16.06 0.79
C LEU A 144 -0.53 16.16 -0.68
N VAL A 145 -0.39 15.02 -1.35
CA VAL A 145 0.11 14.90 -2.71
C VAL A 145 -1.03 14.44 -3.61
N THR A 146 -1.51 15.35 -4.46
CA THR A 146 -2.61 15.11 -5.40
C THR A 146 -2.18 15.16 -6.86
N SER A 147 -0.88 15.35 -7.14
CA SER A 147 -0.33 15.47 -8.50
C SER A 147 -0.61 14.25 -9.39
N ASP A 148 -0.80 13.08 -8.78
CA ASP A 148 -1.16 11.85 -9.48
C ASP A 148 -2.59 11.92 -10.04
N ILE A 149 -3.53 12.63 -9.39
CA ILE A 149 -4.87 12.90 -9.96
C ILE A 149 -4.75 13.74 -11.24
N ASP A 150 -3.93 14.79 -11.21
CA ASP A 150 -3.71 15.66 -12.39
C ASP A 150 -2.99 14.92 -13.53
N ASN A 151 -1.98 14.10 -13.18
CA ASN A 151 -1.28 13.24 -14.13
C ASN A 151 -2.22 12.19 -14.75
N PHE A 152 -3.08 11.57 -13.94
CA PHE A 152 -4.10 10.64 -14.43
C PHE A 152 -5.04 11.31 -15.43
N TRP A 153 -5.62 12.46 -15.10
CA TRP A 153 -6.58 13.12 -16.00
C TRP A 153 -5.94 13.58 -17.30
N ARG A 154 -4.68 14.04 -17.27
CA ARG A 154 -3.89 14.33 -18.48
C ARG A 154 -3.70 13.07 -19.33
N ALA A 155 -3.34 11.94 -18.72
CA ALA A 155 -3.18 10.67 -19.41
C ALA A 155 -4.51 10.17 -20.01
N TYR A 156 -5.61 10.31 -19.26
CA TYR A 156 -6.96 9.93 -19.68
C TYR A 156 -7.43 10.74 -20.89
N ASP A 157 -7.26 12.07 -20.87
CA ASP A 157 -7.64 12.96 -21.97
C ASP A 157 -6.83 12.69 -23.26
N LEU A 158 -5.54 12.39 -23.12
CA LEU A 158 -4.67 12.00 -24.25
C LEU A 158 -5.05 10.61 -24.80
N ALA A 159 -5.27 9.64 -23.92
CA ALA A 159 -5.63 8.26 -24.28
C ALA A 159 -7.08 8.09 -24.76
N ALA A 160 -7.90 9.14 -24.69
CA ALA A 160 -9.20 9.24 -25.35
C ALA A 160 -9.09 9.73 -26.81
N ARG A 161 -7.99 10.40 -27.17
CA ARG A 161 -7.70 10.90 -28.53
C ARG A 161 -6.90 9.90 -29.36
N ASP A 162 -5.99 9.16 -28.72
CA ASP A 162 -5.22 8.07 -29.32
C ASP A 162 -5.44 6.79 -28.51
N THR A 163 -6.45 6.02 -28.91
CA THR A 163 -6.82 4.76 -28.25
C THR A 163 -5.83 3.63 -28.55
N ALA A 164 -5.13 3.68 -29.68
CA ALA A 164 -4.11 2.70 -30.04
C ALA A 164 -2.89 2.79 -29.11
N GLN A 165 -2.49 4.01 -28.71
CA GLN A 165 -1.38 4.24 -27.78
C GLN A 165 -1.79 4.29 -26.30
N ARG A 166 -3.05 4.00 -25.95
CA ARG A 166 -3.62 4.10 -24.59
C ARG A 166 -2.74 3.54 -23.47
N HIS A 167 -2.17 2.34 -23.67
CA HIS A 167 -1.24 1.74 -22.70
C HIS A 167 0.07 2.52 -22.55
N ALA A 168 0.68 2.94 -23.66
CA ALA A 168 1.93 3.72 -23.66
C ALA A 168 1.71 5.14 -23.11
N ILE A 169 0.53 5.74 -23.34
CA ILE A 169 0.14 7.03 -22.78
C ILE A 169 0.01 6.95 -21.26
N PHE A 170 -0.69 5.93 -20.71
CA PHE A 170 -0.76 5.77 -19.25
C PHE A 170 0.61 5.44 -18.63
N GLN A 171 1.47 4.66 -19.29
CA GLN A 171 2.85 4.49 -18.85
C GLN A 171 3.56 5.84 -18.75
N ARG A 172 3.67 6.58 -19.87
CA ARG A 172 4.46 7.83 -19.97
C ARG A 172 3.91 9.01 -19.18
N GLU A 173 2.59 9.17 -19.12
CA GLU A 173 1.95 10.37 -18.57
C GLU A 173 1.51 10.22 -17.11
N TYR A 174 1.34 8.98 -16.63
CA TYR A 174 0.89 8.69 -15.28
C TYR A 174 1.94 7.93 -14.46
N PHE A 175 2.39 6.74 -14.92
CA PHE A 175 3.29 5.89 -14.12
C PHE A 175 4.76 6.32 -14.16
N ASP A 176 5.30 6.77 -15.29
CA ASP A 176 6.66 7.32 -15.41
C ASP A 176 6.80 8.69 -14.72
N LYS A 177 5.67 9.31 -14.35
CA LYS A 177 5.56 10.59 -13.64
C LYS A 177 4.96 10.43 -12.24
N ALA A 178 4.98 9.21 -11.71
CA ALA A 178 4.40 8.85 -10.43
C ALA A 178 5.02 9.63 -9.27
N SER A 179 4.19 10.04 -8.30
CA SER A 179 4.70 10.34 -6.97
C SER A 179 5.16 9.05 -6.27
N VAL A 180 5.93 9.21 -5.18
CA VAL A 180 6.37 8.11 -4.31
C VAL A 180 5.19 7.23 -3.85
N GLY A 181 4.02 7.82 -3.62
CA GLY A 181 2.83 7.07 -3.24
C GLY A 181 2.21 6.29 -4.38
N LEU A 182 2.27 6.79 -5.62
CA LEU A 182 1.83 6.02 -6.79
C LEU A 182 2.81 4.90 -7.14
N GLU A 183 4.12 5.07 -6.91
CA GLU A 183 5.09 3.96 -6.98
C GLU A 183 4.66 2.81 -6.02
N ASP A 184 4.50 3.12 -4.72
CA ASP A 184 4.13 2.11 -3.72
C ASP A 184 2.72 1.53 -3.95
N TYR A 185 1.75 2.35 -4.38
CA TYR A 185 0.39 1.90 -4.66
C TYR A 185 0.32 1.08 -5.96
N PHE A 186 1.17 1.37 -6.94
CA PHE A 186 1.30 0.54 -8.12
C PHE A 186 1.72 -0.88 -7.70
N ASP A 187 2.79 -1.01 -6.94
CA ASP A 187 3.34 -2.30 -6.49
C ASP A 187 2.30 -3.12 -5.71
N ARG A 188 1.62 -2.47 -4.76
CA ARG A 188 0.72 -3.11 -3.79
C ARG A 188 -0.70 -3.34 -4.30
N LYS A 189 -1.22 -2.49 -5.18
CA LYS A 189 -2.65 -2.45 -5.53
C LYS A 189 -2.92 -2.46 -7.03
N ILE A 190 -2.06 -1.93 -7.90
CA ILE A 190 -2.29 -1.92 -9.37
C ILE A 190 -1.62 -3.12 -10.08
N HIS A 191 -0.35 -3.35 -9.80
CA HIS A 191 0.59 -4.37 -10.30
C HIS A 191 0.92 -4.33 -11.81
N SER A 192 0.09 -3.72 -12.66
CA SER A 192 0.34 -3.68 -14.11
C SER A 192 -0.51 -2.62 -14.81
N VAL A 193 0.12 -1.85 -15.71
CA VAL A 193 -0.57 -0.90 -16.60
C VAL A 193 -1.66 -1.60 -17.45
N ALA A 194 -1.40 -2.83 -17.90
CA ALA A 194 -2.40 -3.59 -18.64
C ALA A 194 -3.60 -4.03 -17.77
N ARG A 195 -3.41 -4.29 -16.48
CA ARG A 195 -4.53 -4.53 -15.54
C ARG A 195 -5.29 -3.24 -15.21
N PHE A 196 -4.57 -2.13 -15.14
CA PHE A 196 -5.13 -0.80 -14.94
C PHE A 196 -6.05 -0.39 -16.10
N VAL A 197 -5.52 -0.35 -17.32
CA VAL A 197 -6.25 0.05 -18.53
C VAL A 197 -7.49 -0.84 -18.73
N ARG A 198 -7.37 -2.18 -18.59
CA ARG A 198 -8.55 -3.07 -18.66
C ARG A 198 -9.64 -2.74 -17.65
N ASN A 199 -9.29 -2.28 -16.44
CA ASN A 199 -10.31 -1.91 -15.45
C ASN A 199 -11.01 -0.58 -15.81
N LEU A 200 -10.28 0.38 -16.39
CA LEU A 200 -10.86 1.61 -16.93
C LEU A 200 -11.83 1.31 -18.08
N ASP A 201 -11.41 0.44 -19.01
CA ASP A 201 -12.17 0.13 -20.22
C ASP A 201 -13.41 -0.74 -19.92
N GLN A 202 -13.43 -1.44 -18.77
CA GLN A 202 -14.61 -2.12 -18.22
C GLN A 202 -15.60 -1.17 -17.50
N LYS A 203 -15.19 0.07 -17.20
CA LYS A 203 -15.97 1.04 -16.40
C LYS A 203 -15.92 2.45 -17.02
N PRO A 204 -16.21 2.60 -18.33
CA PRO A 204 -15.97 3.84 -19.05
C PRO A 204 -16.87 5.01 -18.58
N ASN A 205 -18.14 4.77 -18.23
CA ASN A 205 -19.03 5.82 -17.77
C ASN A 205 -18.71 6.24 -16.33
N PHE A 206 -18.41 5.27 -15.45
CA PHE A 206 -17.92 5.53 -14.10
C PHE A 206 -16.63 6.35 -14.13
N TYR A 207 -15.57 5.90 -14.82
CA TYR A 207 -14.31 6.66 -14.88
C TYR A 207 -14.45 8.01 -15.60
N ARG A 208 -15.42 8.19 -16.51
CA ARG A 208 -15.71 9.52 -17.09
C ARG A 208 -16.34 10.47 -16.06
N SER A 209 -17.19 9.95 -15.17
CA SER A 209 -17.97 10.75 -14.21
C SER A 209 -17.19 11.26 -13.01
N ILE A 210 -16.13 10.55 -12.56
CA ILE A 210 -15.46 10.82 -11.28
C ILE A 210 -14.44 11.97 -11.30
N ARG A 211 -14.28 12.68 -12.42
CA ARG A 211 -13.36 13.83 -12.52
C ARG A 211 -13.69 14.96 -11.55
N PRO A 212 -14.95 15.45 -11.46
CA PRO A 212 -15.28 16.55 -10.56
C PRO A 212 -15.15 16.17 -9.09
N THR A 213 -15.45 14.92 -8.70
CA THR A 213 -15.32 14.47 -7.31
C THR A 213 -13.85 14.27 -6.93
N THR A 214 -13.06 13.56 -7.73
CA THR A 214 -11.63 13.36 -7.43
C THR A 214 -10.84 14.68 -7.37
N GLN A 215 -11.21 15.69 -8.15
CA GLN A 215 -10.59 17.02 -8.08
C GLN A 215 -10.94 17.81 -6.80
N GLN A 216 -12.02 17.46 -6.07
CA GLN A 216 -12.37 18.09 -4.79
C GLN A 216 -11.44 17.69 -3.64
N ILE A 217 -10.67 16.59 -3.78
CA ILE A 217 -9.85 16.00 -2.72
C ILE A 217 -8.88 17.01 -2.09
N ALA A 218 -8.27 17.89 -2.89
CA ALA A 218 -7.37 18.93 -2.40
C ALA A 218 -8.06 19.94 -1.45
N GLY A 219 -9.37 20.17 -1.63
CA GLY A 219 -10.17 21.06 -0.79
C GLY A 219 -10.38 20.56 0.64
N PHE A 220 -10.23 19.25 0.89
CA PHE A 220 -10.36 18.64 2.21
C PHE A 220 -9.11 18.77 3.10
N LYS A 221 -8.08 19.49 2.63
CA LYS A 221 -6.82 19.72 3.37
C LYS A 221 -7.02 20.30 4.78
N PRO A 222 -7.90 21.30 5.03
CA PRO A 222 -8.14 21.83 6.37
C PRO A 222 -8.70 20.77 7.34
N GLN A 223 -9.63 19.93 6.88
CA GLN A 223 -10.25 18.86 7.66
C GLN A 223 -9.23 17.78 8.03
N MET A 224 -8.44 17.29 7.06
CA MET A 224 -7.36 16.33 7.34
C MET A 224 -6.34 16.88 8.36
N GLN A 225 -5.94 18.15 8.22
CA GLN A 225 -5.05 18.81 9.16
C GLN A 225 -5.66 19.00 10.56
N ALA A 226 -6.97 19.22 10.65
CA ALA A 226 -7.68 19.22 11.94
C ALA A 226 -7.66 17.83 12.59
N ASN A 227 -7.97 16.78 11.81
CA ASN A 227 -7.96 15.39 12.28
C ASN A 227 -6.58 14.97 12.79
N PHE A 228 -5.50 15.29 12.06
CA PHE A 228 -4.13 15.00 12.50
C PHE A 228 -3.74 15.76 13.78
N ARG A 229 -4.13 17.03 13.94
CA ARG A 229 -3.94 17.73 15.22
C ARG A 229 -4.72 17.08 16.36
N LYS A 230 -5.94 16.60 16.12
CA LYS A 230 -6.73 15.91 17.14
C LYS A 230 -6.10 14.55 17.52
N ILE A 231 -5.60 13.79 16.55
CA ILE A 231 -4.83 12.56 16.80
C ILE A 231 -3.59 12.87 17.65
N LYS A 232 -2.84 13.94 17.37
CA LYS A 232 -1.68 14.35 18.20
C LYS A 232 -2.06 14.68 19.65
N GLU A 233 -3.22 15.30 19.85
CA GLU A 233 -3.74 15.68 21.17
C GLU A 233 -4.23 14.48 22.01
N LEU A 234 -4.72 13.43 21.34
CA LEU A 234 -5.17 12.17 21.96
C LEU A 234 -4.01 11.19 22.16
N TYR A 235 -3.09 11.12 21.19
CA TYR A 235 -1.93 10.22 21.19
C TYR A 235 -0.64 10.99 20.82
N PRO A 236 0.06 11.61 21.80
CA PRO A 236 1.24 12.43 21.52
C PRO A 236 2.40 11.72 20.82
N ALA A 237 2.49 10.39 20.93
CA ALA A 237 3.49 9.57 20.24
C ALA A 237 3.17 9.32 18.74
N ALA A 238 2.02 9.80 18.23
CA ALA A 238 1.64 9.67 16.82
C ALA A 238 2.70 10.23 15.87
N ARG A 239 2.87 9.52 14.75
CA ARG A 239 3.66 9.93 13.57
C ARG A 239 2.73 10.16 12.38
N PHE A 240 3.01 11.23 11.66
CA PHE A 240 2.18 11.80 10.61
C PHE A 240 2.97 11.80 9.29
N PRO A 241 2.86 10.74 8.47
CA PRO A 241 3.56 10.66 7.20
C PRO A 241 2.89 11.53 6.14
N ASP A 242 3.47 11.58 4.94
CA ASP A 242 2.79 12.18 3.79
C ASP A 242 1.56 11.36 3.37
N VAL A 243 0.60 12.01 2.71
CA VAL A 243 -0.63 11.40 2.20
C VAL A 243 -0.66 11.56 0.70
N TYR A 244 -0.85 10.46 -0.03
CA TYR A 244 -0.83 10.41 -1.48
C TYR A 244 -2.19 9.99 -2.01
N PHE A 245 -2.74 10.76 -2.94
CA PHE A 245 -4.03 10.48 -3.57
C PHE A 245 -3.83 10.11 -5.03
N VAL A 246 -4.25 8.89 -5.37
CA VAL A 246 -4.00 8.28 -6.67
C VAL A 246 -5.29 7.75 -7.27
N ILE A 247 -5.39 7.73 -8.60
CA ILE A 247 -6.45 7.00 -9.29
C ILE A 247 -5.98 5.55 -9.49
N GLY A 248 -6.68 4.61 -8.86
CA GLY A 248 -6.34 3.19 -8.89
C GLY A 248 -7.03 2.40 -9.99
N ARG A 249 -6.97 1.07 -9.85
CA ARG A 249 -7.77 0.10 -10.63
C ARG A 249 -8.97 -0.45 -9.83
N PHE A 250 -9.61 0.43 -9.06
CA PHE A 250 -10.71 0.12 -8.14
C PHE A 250 -10.39 -1.00 -7.14
N SER A 251 -9.20 -0.93 -6.52
CA SER A 251 -8.62 -2.04 -5.73
C SER A 251 -8.43 -1.77 -4.23
N SER A 252 -8.49 -0.52 -3.79
CA SER A 252 -8.41 -0.08 -2.39
C SER A 252 -8.99 1.33 -2.28
N ALA A 253 -9.62 1.64 -1.14
CA ALA A 253 -9.94 3.01 -0.75
C ALA A 253 -8.72 3.66 -0.07
N GLY A 254 -8.00 2.88 0.74
CA GLY A 254 -6.70 3.25 1.28
C GLY A 254 -5.78 2.04 1.49
N THR A 255 -4.52 2.32 1.87
CA THR A 255 -3.54 1.40 2.47
C THR A 255 -2.33 2.20 2.97
N VAL A 256 -1.50 1.65 3.87
CA VAL A 256 -0.28 2.30 4.37
C VAL A 256 1.02 1.70 3.83
N SER A 257 1.99 2.53 3.47
CA SER A 257 3.38 2.13 3.20
C SER A 257 4.35 2.87 4.14
N PRO A 258 5.64 2.46 4.21
CA PRO A 258 6.66 3.21 4.93
C PRO A 258 6.84 4.65 4.46
N ASN A 259 6.47 4.99 3.22
CA ASN A 259 6.51 6.36 2.69
C ASN A 259 5.26 7.19 3.03
N GLY A 260 4.14 6.53 3.39
CA GLY A 260 2.96 7.19 3.96
C GLY A 260 1.62 6.53 3.60
N LEU A 261 0.55 7.33 3.68
CA LEU A 261 -0.83 6.86 3.44
C LEU A 261 -1.14 6.93 1.95
N LEU A 262 -1.69 5.85 1.37
CA LEU A 262 -1.94 5.72 -0.07
C LEU A 262 -3.43 5.55 -0.33
N LEU A 263 -4.08 6.60 -0.83
CA LEU A 263 -5.54 6.69 -0.95
C LEU A 263 -5.97 6.51 -2.42
N GLY A 264 -6.82 5.51 -2.66
CA GLY A 264 -7.44 5.24 -3.96
C GLY A 264 -8.63 6.17 -4.18
N ALA A 265 -8.36 7.33 -4.79
CA ALA A 265 -9.35 8.36 -5.06
C ALA A 265 -10.53 7.86 -5.91
N ASP A 266 -10.37 6.80 -6.69
CA ASP A 266 -11.44 6.17 -7.46
C ASP A 266 -12.46 5.41 -6.60
N GLN A 267 -12.10 4.86 -5.43
CA GLN A 267 -13.10 4.35 -4.47
C GLN A 267 -13.68 5.43 -3.55
N LEU A 268 -13.05 6.60 -3.48
CA LEU A 268 -13.46 7.77 -2.68
C LEU A 268 -14.11 8.86 -3.55
N SER A 269 -14.84 8.45 -4.59
CA SER A 269 -15.30 9.32 -5.67
C SER A 269 -16.81 9.47 -5.79
N ASN A 270 -17.61 8.85 -4.91
CA ASN A 270 -19.07 8.91 -5.03
C ASN A 270 -19.59 10.35 -4.85
N GLY A 271 -20.64 10.69 -5.59
CA GLY A 271 -21.26 12.01 -5.59
C GLY A 271 -22.33 12.15 -6.66
N PRO A 272 -22.99 13.33 -6.75
CA PRO A 272 -24.02 13.59 -7.75
C PRO A 272 -23.53 13.32 -9.18
N GLY A 273 -24.27 12.50 -9.93
CA GLY A 273 -23.95 12.16 -11.32
C GLY A 273 -22.95 11.01 -11.53
N VAL A 274 -22.47 10.35 -10.47
CA VAL A 274 -21.63 9.15 -10.59
C VAL A 274 -22.52 7.91 -10.80
N PRO A 275 -22.41 7.18 -11.93
CA PRO A 275 -23.24 6.01 -12.21
C PRO A 275 -22.69 4.76 -11.53
N LEU A 276 -23.59 3.82 -11.20
CA LEU A 276 -23.32 2.64 -10.36
C LEU A 276 -23.64 1.30 -11.05
N ASP A 277 -24.05 1.34 -12.31
CA ASP A 277 -24.44 0.23 -13.17
C ASP A 277 -23.24 -0.62 -13.61
N GLU A 278 -22.11 0.03 -13.93
CA GLU A 278 -20.83 -0.62 -14.28
C GLU A 278 -20.10 -1.26 -13.07
N LEU A 279 -20.64 -1.09 -11.85
CA LEU A 279 -20.07 -1.64 -10.62
C LEU A 279 -20.77 -2.96 -10.22
N SER A 280 -20.02 -3.87 -9.61
CA SER A 280 -20.60 -5.06 -8.97
C SER A 280 -21.33 -4.69 -7.67
N VAL A 281 -22.04 -5.65 -7.04
CA VAL A 281 -22.64 -5.47 -5.70
C VAL A 281 -21.59 -4.98 -4.70
N ARG A 282 -20.45 -5.68 -4.60
CA ARG A 282 -19.27 -5.24 -3.85
C ARG A 282 -18.79 -3.85 -4.27
N GLY A 283 -18.71 -3.60 -5.58
CA GLY A 283 -18.23 -2.32 -6.11
C GLY A 283 -19.06 -1.13 -5.64
N ARG A 284 -20.39 -1.27 -5.59
CA ARG A 284 -21.31 -0.28 -5.03
C ARG A 284 -21.17 -0.15 -3.51
N ALA A 285 -21.04 -1.28 -2.80
CA ALA A 285 -20.96 -1.29 -1.33
C ALA A 285 -19.71 -0.59 -0.77
N ILE A 286 -18.59 -0.60 -1.51
CA ILE A 286 -17.33 0.03 -1.09
C ILE A 286 -17.07 1.42 -1.70
N LEU A 287 -17.98 1.93 -2.54
CA LEU A 287 -17.82 3.23 -3.18
C LEU A 287 -18.27 4.36 -2.23
N SER A 288 -17.30 4.99 -1.58
CA SER A 288 -17.54 6.03 -0.57
C SER A 288 -17.76 7.43 -1.19
N PRO A 289 -18.64 8.27 -0.60
CA PRO A 289 -18.71 9.69 -0.90
C PRO A 289 -17.37 10.38 -0.73
N VAL A 290 -17.03 11.30 -1.64
CA VAL A 290 -15.76 12.07 -1.56
C VAL A 290 -15.66 12.88 -0.27
N ALA A 291 -16.78 13.24 0.35
CA ALA A 291 -16.82 13.87 1.67
C ALA A 291 -16.23 13.02 2.81
N LEU A 292 -16.11 11.69 2.65
CA LEU A 292 -15.48 10.80 3.64
C LEU A 292 -13.95 10.76 3.54
N VAL A 293 -13.32 11.43 2.57
CA VAL A 293 -11.85 11.46 2.43
C VAL A 293 -11.12 11.80 3.74
N PRO A 294 -11.51 12.83 4.54
CA PRO A 294 -10.87 13.10 5.84
C PRO A 294 -11.00 11.97 6.86
N VAL A 295 -12.05 11.15 6.77
CA VAL A 295 -12.36 10.04 7.68
C VAL A 295 -11.52 8.82 7.31
N ILE A 296 -11.47 8.47 6.02
CA ILE A 296 -10.62 7.37 5.53
C ILE A 296 -9.13 7.69 5.72
N VAL A 297 -8.71 8.95 5.55
CA VAL A 297 -7.35 9.38 5.90
C VAL A 297 -7.06 9.24 7.40
N ALA A 298 -8.05 9.44 8.28
CA ALA A 298 -7.88 9.18 9.70
C ALA A 298 -7.77 7.67 10.00
N HIS A 299 -8.61 6.83 9.37
CA HIS A 299 -8.54 5.36 9.48
C HIS A 299 -7.17 4.81 9.05
N GLU A 300 -6.69 5.17 7.86
CA GLU A 300 -5.36 4.76 7.38
C GLU A 300 -4.23 5.29 8.28
N HIS A 301 -4.38 6.48 8.86
CA HIS A 301 -3.43 6.98 9.84
C HIS A 301 -3.35 6.10 11.09
N ILE A 302 -4.47 5.52 11.56
CA ILE A 302 -4.45 4.57 12.69
C ILE A 302 -3.62 3.35 12.33
N HIS A 303 -3.81 2.76 11.14
CA HIS A 303 -2.96 1.66 10.65
C HIS A 303 -1.47 2.03 10.58
N TYR A 304 -1.13 3.28 10.27
CA TYR A 304 0.27 3.73 10.23
C TYR A 304 0.93 3.82 11.62
N ILE A 305 0.15 4.07 12.68
CA ILE A 305 0.64 4.17 14.06
C ILE A 305 0.39 2.92 14.91
N GLN A 306 -0.32 1.91 14.36
CA GLN A 306 -0.47 0.60 14.98
C GLN A 306 0.90 -0.09 15.13
N LYS A 307 1.04 -0.87 16.20
CA LYS A 307 2.22 -1.70 16.41
C LYS A 307 2.13 -3.00 15.61
N ASP A 308 3.25 -3.39 15.02
CA ASP A 308 3.43 -4.73 14.49
C ASP A 308 3.25 -5.77 15.60
N SER A 309 2.61 -6.90 15.26
CA SER A 309 2.43 -8.03 16.17
C SER A 309 2.71 -9.36 15.45
N PRO A 310 3.43 -10.30 16.08
CA PRO A 310 3.62 -11.66 15.54
C PRO A 310 2.36 -12.53 15.68
N ASP A 311 1.34 -12.08 16.41
CA ASP A 311 0.07 -12.80 16.57
C ASP A 311 -0.66 -12.86 15.22
N LEU A 312 -0.89 -14.06 14.67
CA LEU A 312 -1.56 -14.26 13.38
C LEU A 312 -3.08 -14.55 13.50
N THR A 313 -3.65 -14.46 14.70
CA THR A 313 -5.05 -14.79 14.94
C THR A 313 -6.03 -13.83 14.26
N LEU A 314 -7.22 -14.34 13.96
CA LEU A 314 -8.36 -13.54 13.52
C LEU A 314 -8.76 -12.52 14.58
N LEU A 315 -8.64 -12.82 15.87
CA LEU A 315 -8.90 -11.86 16.96
C LEU A 315 -8.01 -10.62 16.82
N ARG A 316 -6.70 -10.81 16.59
CA ARG A 316 -5.78 -9.70 16.30
C ARG A 316 -6.19 -8.93 15.05
N GLY A 317 -6.47 -9.64 13.95
CA GLY A 317 -6.88 -9.03 12.69
C GLY A 317 -8.11 -8.14 12.87
N ALA A 318 -9.18 -8.70 13.45
CA ALA A 318 -10.43 -8.00 13.71
C ALA A 318 -10.22 -6.76 14.59
N ILE A 319 -9.50 -6.90 15.72
CA ILE A 319 -9.21 -5.78 16.61
C ILE A 319 -8.39 -4.69 15.89
N ASN A 320 -7.41 -5.02 15.06
CA ASN A 320 -6.64 -4.01 14.33
C ASN A 320 -7.49 -3.24 13.29
N GLU A 321 -8.31 -3.94 12.50
CA GLU A 321 -9.20 -3.32 11.51
C GLU A 321 -10.29 -2.47 12.19
N GLY A 322 -10.96 -3.03 13.20
CA GLY A 322 -11.99 -2.34 13.97
C GLY A 322 -11.47 -1.21 14.87
N MET A 323 -10.20 -1.27 15.29
CA MET A 323 -9.50 -0.16 15.96
C MET A 323 -9.32 1.04 15.03
N ALA A 324 -9.00 0.79 13.75
CA ALA A 324 -8.86 1.85 12.77
C ALA A 324 -10.20 2.54 12.51
N ASP A 325 -11.29 1.78 12.37
CA ASP A 325 -12.66 2.32 12.30
C ASP A 325 -13.04 3.11 13.55
N PHE A 326 -12.83 2.54 14.74
CA PHE A 326 -13.23 3.14 16.01
C PHE A 326 -12.46 4.43 16.33
N LEU A 327 -11.13 4.43 16.19
CA LEU A 327 -10.32 5.62 16.49
C LEU A 327 -10.47 6.70 15.41
N ALA A 328 -10.77 6.34 14.15
CA ALA A 328 -11.18 7.32 13.14
C ALA A 328 -12.51 7.99 13.50
N GLU A 329 -13.49 7.24 14.01
CA GLU A 329 -14.75 7.80 14.48
C GLU A 329 -14.55 8.72 15.69
N VAL A 330 -13.75 8.32 16.69
CA VAL A 330 -13.42 9.16 17.87
C VAL A 330 -12.74 10.48 17.47
N VAL A 331 -11.94 10.48 16.40
CA VAL A 331 -11.23 11.66 15.90
C VAL A 331 -12.14 12.58 15.06
N THR A 332 -13.03 12.01 14.25
CA THR A 332 -13.77 12.74 13.21
C THR A 332 -15.26 12.93 13.48
N GLY A 333 -15.83 12.22 14.46
CA GLY A 333 -17.26 12.13 14.69
C GLY A 333 -18.03 11.34 13.63
N THR A 334 -17.35 10.67 12.70
CA THR A 334 -17.97 9.91 11.60
C THR A 334 -17.37 8.51 11.50
N ASN A 335 -18.21 7.48 11.48
CA ASN A 335 -17.75 6.11 11.27
C ASN A 335 -17.35 5.89 9.79
N PRO A 336 -16.12 5.47 9.47
CA PRO A 336 -15.66 5.25 8.09
C PRO A 336 -16.40 4.11 7.36
N ASN A 337 -16.99 3.18 8.10
CA ASN A 337 -17.54 1.92 7.61
C ASN A 337 -19.01 1.73 8.04
N ALA A 338 -19.76 2.83 8.18
CA ALA A 338 -21.12 2.86 8.75
C ALA A 338 -22.09 1.84 8.12
N ARG A 339 -21.85 1.43 6.86
CA ARG A 339 -22.59 0.38 6.15
C ARG A 339 -22.68 -0.95 6.94
N ILE A 340 -21.59 -1.39 7.60
CA ILE A 340 -21.58 -2.69 8.28
C ILE A 340 -22.24 -2.63 9.65
N HIS A 341 -22.31 -1.45 10.27
CA HIS A 341 -22.91 -1.26 11.59
C HIS A 341 -24.42 -1.46 11.59
N ALA A 342 -25.12 -1.14 10.50
CA ALA A 342 -26.57 -1.38 10.39
C ALA A 342 -26.90 -2.88 10.53
N TYR A 343 -26.23 -3.73 9.76
CA TYR A 343 -26.34 -5.18 9.87
C TYR A 343 -25.76 -5.71 11.19
N GLY A 344 -24.56 -5.23 11.55
CA GLY A 344 -23.84 -5.66 12.74
C GLY A 344 -24.62 -5.47 14.04
N ASN A 345 -25.30 -4.33 14.20
CA ASN A 345 -26.13 -4.05 15.37
C ASN A 345 -27.40 -4.93 15.40
N ALA A 346 -27.99 -5.23 14.24
CA ALA A 346 -29.18 -6.09 14.15
C ALA A 346 -28.87 -7.57 14.42
N HIS A 347 -27.65 -8.03 14.12
CA HIS A 347 -27.21 -9.42 14.20
C HIS A 347 -26.08 -9.65 15.23
N GLU A 348 -25.91 -8.75 16.21
CA GLU A 348 -24.71 -8.71 17.08
C GLU A 348 -24.43 -10.04 17.80
N ALA A 349 -25.46 -10.67 18.36
CA ALA A 349 -25.34 -11.93 19.09
C ALA A 349 -24.96 -13.11 18.17
N GLU A 350 -25.55 -13.19 16.98
CA GLU A 350 -25.25 -14.21 15.96
C GLU A 350 -23.81 -14.08 15.46
N ILE A 351 -23.41 -12.84 15.12
CA ILE A 351 -22.07 -12.49 14.68
C ILE A 351 -21.04 -12.85 15.76
N TRP A 352 -21.30 -12.55 17.03
CA TRP A 352 -20.39 -12.91 18.12
C TRP A 352 -20.29 -14.42 18.34
N ALA A 353 -21.43 -15.13 18.26
CA ALA A 353 -21.46 -16.58 18.42
C ALA A 353 -20.67 -17.29 17.33
N ASP A 354 -20.71 -16.81 16.08
CA ASP A 354 -19.89 -17.33 14.98
C ASP A 354 -18.41 -16.92 15.12
N PHE A 355 -18.13 -15.65 15.43
CA PHE A 355 -16.76 -15.14 15.56
C PHE A 355 -15.95 -15.93 16.59
N LYS A 356 -16.54 -16.23 17.76
CA LYS A 356 -15.87 -17.00 18.82
C LYS A 356 -15.39 -18.38 18.38
N LYS A 357 -16.03 -19.01 17.39
CA LYS A 357 -15.63 -20.33 16.85
C LYS A 357 -14.33 -20.25 16.05
N GLU A 358 -14.03 -19.07 15.49
CA GLU A 358 -12.92 -18.86 14.55
C GLU A 358 -11.83 -17.91 15.07
N MET A 359 -12.09 -17.12 16.12
CA MET A 359 -11.22 -15.99 16.52
C MET A 359 -9.76 -16.36 16.88
N THR A 360 -9.52 -17.60 17.31
CA THR A 360 -8.17 -18.12 17.62
C THR A 360 -7.45 -18.73 16.40
N SER A 361 -8.14 -18.85 15.26
CA SER A 361 -7.60 -19.35 14.00
C SER A 361 -6.76 -18.29 13.28
N THR A 362 -5.85 -18.72 12.41
CA THR A 362 -5.12 -17.86 11.46
C THR A 362 -5.83 -17.72 10.11
N ASN A 363 -6.99 -18.38 9.92
CA ASN A 363 -7.83 -18.22 8.74
C ASN A 363 -8.81 -17.05 8.92
N TRP A 364 -8.73 -16.03 8.07
CA TRP A 364 -9.57 -14.82 8.17
C TRP A 364 -10.68 -14.76 7.10
N ASN A 365 -10.79 -15.79 6.23
CA ASN A 365 -11.56 -15.75 4.97
C ASN A 365 -13.08 -15.52 5.11
N ASN A 366 -13.64 -15.66 6.32
CA ASN A 366 -15.06 -15.42 6.61
C ASN A 366 -15.33 -13.99 7.16
N TRP A 367 -14.27 -13.21 7.44
CA TRP A 367 -14.36 -12.03 8.32
C TRP A 367 -13.67 -10.78 7.80
N ILE A 368 -12.54 -10.90 7.11
CA ILE A 368 -11.69 -9.78 6.70
C ILE A 368 -11.19 -10.00 5.27
N GLY A 369 -11.32 -8.99 4.41
CA GLY A 369 -10.95 -9.09 3.00
C GLY A 369 -11.92 -9.93 2.17
N ASN A 370 -13.03 -10.39 2.76
CA ASN A 370 -13.94 -11.38 2.20
C ASN A 370 -15.01 -10.80 1.28
N GLY A 371 -14.80 -9.60 0.71
CA GLY A 371 -15.74 -8.91 -0.18
C GLY A 371 -16.21 -9.67 -1.45
N GLY A 372 -15.72 -10.88 -1.71
CA GLY A 372 -16.35 -11.81 -2.66
C GLY A 372 -17.65 -12.46 -2.13
N GLN A 373 -17.90 -12.37 -0.82
CA GLN A 373 -19.09 -12.85 -0.11
C GLN A 373 -20.11 -11.72 0.15
N GLU A 374 -19.86 -10.49 -0.33
CA GLU A 374 -20.77 -9.35 -0.19
C GLU A 374 -22.09 -9.62 -0.93
N THR A 375 -23.21 -9.49 -0.24
CA THR A 375 -24.56 -9.63 -0.81
C THR A 375 -25.43 -8.42 -0.49
N ALA A 376 -26.60 -8.31 -1.13
CA ALA A 376 -27.55 -7.23 -0.82
C ALA A 376 -28.15 -7.33 0.60
N ALA A 377 -28.08 -8.50 1.25
CA ALA A 377 -28.67 -8.74 2.58
C ALA A 377 -27.63 -8.84 3.71
N LYS A 378 -26.40 -9.25 3.41
CA LYS A 378 -25.30 -9.40 4.36
C LYS A 378 -24.01 -8.78 3.80
N PRO A 379 -23.41 -7.79 4.50
CA PRO A 379 -22.16 -7.20 4.08
C PRO A 379 -20.98 -8.13 4.38
N ALA A 380 -19.90 -7.95 3.62
CA ALA A 380 -18.59 -8.51 3.95
C ALA A 380 -17.88 -7.68 5.03
N ASP A 381 -16.70 -8.14 5.44
CA ASP A 381 -15.78 -7.45 6.34
C ASP A 381 -16.33 -7.24 7.78
N LEU A 382 -17.21 -8.14 8.24
CA LEU A 382 -17.80 -8.10 9.59
C LEU A 382 -16.78 -8.28 10.74
N GLY A 383 -15.54 -8.69 10.45
CA GLY A 383 -14.44 -8.66 11.42
C GLY A 383 -14.13 -7.24 11.91
N TYR A 384 -14.27 -6.22 11.05
CA TYR A 384 -14.14 -4.81 11.41
C TYR A 384 -15.16 -4.44 12.50
N TYR A 385 -16.42 -4.84 12.31
CA TYR A 385 -17.50 -4.59 13.27
C TYR A 385 -17.19 -5.22 14.65
N VAL A 386 -16.76 -6.49 14.68
CA VAL A 386 -16.42 -7.15 15.95
C VAL A 386 -15.26 -6.44 16.67
N GLY A 387 -14.17 -6.15 15.96
CA GLY A 387 -13.04 -5.43 16.55
C GLY A 387 -13.39 -4.03 17.03
N TYR A 388 -14.23 -3.32 16.29
CA TYR A 388 -14.74 -2.01 16.65
C TYR A 388 -15.51 -2.11 17.97
N ARG A 389 -16.43 -3.07 18.10
CA ARG A 389 -17.27 -3.20 19.31
C ARG A 389 -16.44 -3.58 20.53
N ILE A 390 -15.36 -4.36 20.37
CA ILE A 390 -14.37 -4.63 21.44
C ILE A 390 -13.65 -3.35 21.86
N CYS A 391 -13.10 -2.57 20.91
CA CYS A 391 -12.41 -1.31 21.22
C CYS A 391 -13.36 -0.28 21.85
N GLN A 392 -14.59 -0.17 21.34
CA GLN A 392 -15.65 0.70 21.86
C GLN A 392 -16.03 0.31 23.29
N ALA A 393 -16.19 -0.98 23.60
CA ALA A 393 -16.51 -1.44 24.96
C ALA A 393 -15.39 -1.09 25.96
N TYR A 394 -14.13 -1.32 25.58
CA TYR A 394 -12.97 -0.93 26.39
C TYR A 394 -12.94 0.59 26.65
N TYR A 395 -13.05 1.39 25.58
CA TYR A 395 -13.04 2.84 25.66
C TYR A 395 -14.21 3.39 26.48
N ALA A 396 -15.42 2.84 26.32
CA ALA A 396 -16.62 3.29 27.03
C ALA A 396 -16.44 3.15 28.55
N LYS A 397 -15.91 2.01 29.01
CA LYS A 397 -15.65 1.69 30.42
C LYS A 397 -14.55 2.53 31.06
N ALA A 398 -13.52 2.92 30.31
CA ALA A 398 -12.37 3.65 30.86
C ALA A 398 -12.75 5.04 31.38
N ALA A 399 -12.25 5.43 32.57
CA ALA A 399 -12.45 6.77 33.10
C ALA A 399 -11.61 7.81 32.35
N ASP A 400 -10.32 7.53 32.14
CA ASP A 400 -9.44 8.34 31.30
C ASP A 400 -9.50 7.85 29.84
N LYS A 401 -10.08 8.66 28.97
CA LYS A 401 -10.22 8.38 27.55
C LYS A 401 -8.90 8.50 26.77
N LYS A 402 -7.94 9.31 27.23
CA LYS A 402 -6.61 9.40 26.61
C LYS A 402 -5.79 8.17 26.94
N GLN A 403 -5.80 7.73 28.20
CA GLN A 403 -5.18 6.47 28.62
C GLN A 403 -5.77 5.27 27.84
N ALA A 404 -7.10 5.21 27.68
CA ALA A 404 -7.74 4.16 26.89
C ALA A 404 -7.25 4.11 25.43
N ILE A 405 -7.02 5.26 24.79
CA ILE A 405 -6.47 5.32 23.43
C ILE A 405 -5.00 4.88 23.40
N GLN A 406 -4.20 5.21 24.42
CA GLN A 406 -2.85 4.67 24.57
C GLN A 406 -2.89 3.14 24.63
N GLU A 407 -3.76 2.56 25.48
CA GLU A 407 -3.88 1.12 25.70
C GLU A 407 -4.38 0.38 24.45
N ILE A 408 -5.39 0.92 23.76
CA ILE A 408 -5.90 0.42 22.46
C ILE A 408 -4.77 0.36 21.41
N LEU A 409 -3.96 1.42 21.29
CA LEU A 409 -2.84 1.46 20.33
C LEU A 409 -1.62 0.63 20.75
N ASN A 410 -1.59 0.11 21.99
CA ASN A 410 -0.42 -0.55 22.58
C ASN A 410 -0.76 -1.91 23.21
N ILE A 411 -1.73 -2.64 22.63
CA ILE A 411 -2.12 -3.99 23.05
C ILE A 411 -0.92 -4.94 23.02
N GLY A 412 -0.58 -5.52 24.19
CA GLY A 412 0.41 -6.59 24.30
C GLY A 412 -0.15 -8.00 24.13
N SER A 413 -1.44 -8.20 24.45
CA SER A 413 -2.13 -9.49 24.40
C SER A 413 -3.60 -9.25 23.99
N TYR A 414 -3.97 -9.73 22.80
CA TYR A 414 -5.31 -9.54 22.24
C TYR A 414 -6.41 -10.30 23.02
N PRO A 415 -6.20 -11.55 23.49
CA PRO A 415 -7.15 -12.23 24.36
C PRO A 415 -7.39 -11.50 25.69
N GLU A 416 -6.35 -11.00 26.35
CA GLU A 416 -6.50 -10.20 27.57
C GLU A 416 -7.21 -8.87 27.31
N PHE A 417 -6.93 -8.22 26.18
CA PHE A 417 -7.61 -6.97 25.82
C PHE A 417 -9.11 -7.20 25.57
N LEU A 418 -9.48 -8.29 24.90
CA LEU A 418 -10.87 -8.74 24.76
C LEU A 418 -11.52 -8.93 26.15
N GLU A 419 -10.88 -9.64 27.08
CA GLU A 419 -11.44 -9.82 28.43
C GLU A 419 -11.61 -8.48 29.17
N LYS A 420 -10.56 -7.65 29.17
CA LYS A 420 -10.54 -6.34 29.86
C LYS A 420 -11.58 -5.36 29.30
N SER A 421 -11.88 -5.46 28.00
CA SER A 421 -12.94 -4.68 27.33
C SER A 421 -14.33 -4.91 27.94
N GLY A 422 -14.57 -6.10 28.49
CA GLY A 422 -15.88 -6.52 28.99
C GLY A 422 -16.93 -6.71 27.89
N TYR A 423 -16.56 -6.68 26.60
CA TYR A 423 -17.49 -6.77 25.47
C TYR A 423 -18.44 -7.96 25.58
N GLU A 424 -17.92 -9.18 25.78
CA GLU A 424 -18.74 -10.38 25.91
C GLU A 424 -19.69 -10.35 27.11
N LYS A 425 -19.22 -9.86 28.27
CA LYS A 425 -20.05 -9.71 29.47
C LYS A 425 -21.15 -8.66 29.27
N GLY A 426 -20.84 -7.59 28.54
CA GLY A 426 -21.79 -6.53 28.19
C GLY A 426 -22.79 -6.89 27.10
N LEU A 427 -22.47 -7.86 26.24
CA LEU A 427 -23.39 -8.42 25.24
C LEU A 427 -24.33 -9.45 25.87
N ALA A 428 -23.83 -10.31 26.77
CA ALA A 428 -24.65 -11.31 27.48
C ALA A 428 -25.64 -10.72 28.50
N ALA A 429 -25.59 -9.40 28.75
CA ALA A 429 -26.42 -8.68 29.70
C ALA A 429 -27.48 -7.77 29.04
N ARG A 430 -27.71 -7.92 27.73
CA ARG A 430 -28.70 -7.20 26.91
C ARG A 430 -29.72 -8.19 26.36
#